data_AF-A0A9X8VJP3-F1
#
_entry.id   AF-A0A9X8VJP3-F1
#
_cell.length_a   1.000
_cell.length_b   1.000
_cell.length_c   1.000
_cell.angle_alpha   90.00
_cell.angle_beta   90.00
_cell.angle_gamma   90.00
#
_symmetry.space_group_name_H-M   'P 1'
#
loop_
_entity.id
_entity.type
_entity.pdbx_description
1 polymer ?
#
loop_
_entity_poly.entity_id
_entity_poly.type
_entity_poly.pdbx_seq_one_letter_code
_entity_poly.pdbx_strand_id
1 'polypeptide(L)' 'MERYQQLFKRLESNKEGAFVPFVTLGDPNPTLSLQIIDTLIEAGADALEL' A
#
# COMPACT_ATOMS: atom_id res chain seq x y z
N MET A 1 11.07 -8.86 12.69
CA MET A 1 10.32 -7.58 12.80
C MET A 1 9.41 -7.52 11.60
N GLU A 2 8.11 -7.48 11.84
CA GLU A 2 7.07 -7.48 10.82
C GLU A 2 7.06 -6.13 10.06
N ARG A 3 6.86 -6.15 8.74
CA ARG A 3 6.87 -4.96 7.86
C ARG A 3 5.96 -3.83 8.39
N TYR A 4 4.79 -4.18 8.90
CA TYR A 4 3.84 -3.25 9.50
C TYR A 4 4.39 -2.53 10.74
N GLN A 5 5.12 -3.23 11.60
CA GLN A 5 5.66 -2.63 12.81
C GLN A 5 6.71 -1.55 12.48
N GLN A 6 7.53 -1.79 11.45
CA GLN A 6 8.50 -0.80 10.98
C GLN A 6 7.83 0.40 10.31
N LEU A 7 6.81 0.14 9.48
CA LEU A 7 6.02 1.17 8.81
C LEU A 7 5.34 2.12 9.81
N PHE A 8 4.58 1.59 10.76
CA PHE A 8 3.86 2.44 11.72
C PHE A 8 4.80 3.21 12.63
N LYS A 9 5.95 2.62 13.01
CA LYS A 9 6.97 3.35 13.78
C LYS A 9 7.54 4.55 13.01
N ARG A 10 7.76 4.42 11.70
CA ARG A 10 8.20 5.52 10.82
C ARG A 10 7.14 6.62 10.76
N LEU A 11 5.90 6.24 10.45
CA LEU A 11 4.77 7.17 10.34
C LEU A 11 4.54 7.95 11.63
N GLU A 12 4.57 7.26 12.78
CA GLU A 12 4.45 7.89 14.09
C GLU A 12 5.57 8.92 14.33
N SER A 13 6.83 8.56 14.02
CA SER A 13 7.97 9.49 14.18
C SER A 13 7.85 10.74 13.31
N ASN A 14 7.17 10.63 12.16
CA ASN A 14 6.96 11.73 11.23
C ASN A 14 5.64 12.50 11.49
N LYS A 15 4.79 12.05 12.41
CA LYS A 15 3.43 12.56 12.64
C LYS A 15 2.55 12.47 11.38
N GLU A 16 2.70 11.38 10.64
CA GLU A 16 1.94 11.09 9.42
C GLU A 16 0.80 10.10 9.70
N GLY A 17 -0.31 10.24 8.99
CA GLY A 17 -1.33 9.18 8.89
C GLY A 17 -0.90 8.11 7.88
N ALA A 18 -1.48 6.92 7.96
CA ALA A 18 -1.23 5.86 6.99
C ALA A 18 -2.22 5.93 5.81
N PHE A 19 -1.73 5.86 4.58
CA PHE A 19 -2.55 5.64 3.39
C PHE A 19 -2.49 4.17 2.96
N VAL A 20 -3.61 3.45 3.17
CA VAL A 20 -3.73 2.01 2.91
C VAL A 20 -4.93 1.74 1.98
N PRO A 21 -4.74 1.75 0.66
CA PRO A 21 -5.80 1.43 -0.29
C PRO A 21 -6.08 -0.08 -0.36
N PHE A 22 -7.35 -0.41 -0.64
CA PHE A 22 -7.82 -1.75 -0.95
C PHE A 22 -7.97 -1.94 -2.46
N VAL A 23 -7.49 -3.07 -2.99
CA VAL A 23 -7.59 -3.44 -4.40
C VAL A 23 -8.09 -4.87 -4.51
N THR A 24 -9.20 -5.08 -5.22
CA THR A 24 -9.63 -6.45 -5.55
C THR A 24 -8.73 -7.05 -6.62
N LEU A 25 -8.03 -8.14 -6.30
CA LEU A 25 -7.17 -8.81 -7.27
C LEU A 25 -7.97 -9.47 -8.40
N GLY A 26 -7.49 -9.28 -9.63
CA GLY A 26 -8.09 -9.84 -10.83
C GLY A 26 -9.24 -9.03 -11.41
N ASP A 27 -9.65 -7.93 -10.79
CA ASP A 27 -10.63 -6.99 -11.33
C ASP A 27 -9.92 -5.74 -11.88
N PRO A 28 -10.04 -5.40 -13.18
CA PRO A 28 -10.76 -6.13 -14.24
C PRO A 28 -9.98 -7.33 -14.83
N ASN A 29 -8.67 -7.44 -14.59
CA ASN A 29 -7.86 -8.61 -14.95
C ASN A 29 -6.52 -8.61 -14.18
N PRO A 30 -5.79 -9.75 -14.09
CA PRO A 30 -4.55 -9.84 -13.33
C PRO A 30 -3.45 -8.88 -13.77
N THR A 31 -3.32 -8.60 -15.07
CA THR A 31 -2.30 -7.66 -15.59
C THR A 31 -2.58 -6.24 -15.10
N LEU A 32 -3.84 -5.80 -15.13
CA LEU A 32 -4.19 -4.47 -14.66
C LEU A 32 -4.08 -4.35 -13.13
N SER A 33 -4.40 -5.40 -12.37
CA SER A 33 -4.19 -5.40 -10.92
C SER A 33 -2.73 -5.13 -10.54
N LEU A 34 -1.76 -5.70 -11.27
CA LEU A 34 -0.34 -5.42 -11.05
C LEU A 34 0.00 -3.96 -11.37
N GLN A 35 -0.49 -3.43 -12.49
CA GLN A 35 -0.29 -2.02 -12.84
C GLN A 35 -0.90 -1.06 -11.81
N ILE A 36 -2.07 -1.40 -11.25
CA ILE A 36 -2.70 -0.64 -10.17
C ILE A 36 -1.83 -0.67 -8.91
N ILE A 37 -1.32 -1.84 -8.52
CA ILE A 37 -0.42 -1.99 -7.37
C ILE A 37 0.82 -1.12 -7.53
N ASP A 38 1.49 -1.17 -8.68
CA ASP A 38 2.68 -0.36 -8.95
C ASP A 38 2.36 1.14 -8.89
N THR A 39 1.23 1.55 -9.49
CA THR A 39 0.75 2.94 -9.46
C THR A 39 0.48 3.43 -8.03
N LEU A 40 -0.15 2.61 -7.18
CA LEU A 40 -0.43 2.96 -5.79
C LEU A 40 0.85 3.11 -4.97
N ILE A 41 1.85 2.25 -5.21
CA ILE A 41 3.17 2.36 -4.57
C ILE A 41 3.85 3.68 -4.99
N GLU A 42 3.87 3.98 -6.29
CA GLU A 42 4.44 5.23 -6.82
C GLU A 42 3.71 6.48 -6.29
N ALA A 43 2.39 6.38 -6.07
CA ALA A 43 1.56 7.44 -5.50
C ALA A 43 1.72 7.61 -3.98
N GLY A 44 2.49 6.74 -3.32
CA GLY A 44 2.81 6.85 -1.89
C GLY A 44 1.94 6.01 -0.96
N ALA A 45 1.34 4.92 -1.43
CA ALA A 45 0.70 3.94 -0.55
C ALA A 45 1.71 3.39 0.47
N ASP A 46 1.35 3.42 1.75
CA ASP A 46 2.18 2.93 2.85
C ASP A 46 2.11 1.41 2.97
N ALA A 47 0.92 0.86 2.72
CA ALA A 47 0.63 -0.57 2.67
C ALA A 47 -0.52 -0.81 1.67
N LEU A 48 -0.77 -2.08 1.34
CA LEU A 48 -1.83 -2.47 0.42
C LEU A 48 -2.70 -3.55 1.07
N GLU A 49 -4.01 -3.43 0.89
CA GLU A 49 -4.96 -4.53 1.09
C GLU A 49 -5.34 -5.08 -0.29
N LEU A 50 -5.22 -6.40 -0.46
CA LEU A 50 -5.38 -7.09 -1.75
C LEU A 50 -6.41 -8.21 -1.64
#